data_AF-A0A9P0MZI6-F1
#
_entry.id   AF-A0A9P0MZI6-F1
#
_cell.length_a   1.000
_cell.length_b   1.000
_cell.length_c   1.000
_cell.angle_alpha   90.00
_cell.angle_beta   90.00
_cell.angle_gamma   90.00
#
_symmetry.space_group_name_H-M   'P 1'
#
loop_
_entity.id
_entity.type
_entity.pdbx_description
1 polymer ?
#
loop_
_entity_poly.entity_id
_entity_poly.type
_entity_poly.pdbx_seq_one_letter_code
_entity_poly.pdbx_strand_id
1 'polypeptide(L)'
;MMCVTVCSSGNEMKTVLILTGFIALVKGGSLPHENLKTKCVEEPFIGRQKQILALFEHSEQLDIHSEYYQLGQYYNIEANIDNYSNKDAVKEFLILFKAGFLPKYHKFSVFYERMRNEAVAMFYMMYYAKDFDIFYKTASWAKIHMNEEQFLYAYYIAVVQRGDTTGIILPAPYEIYPQFFFNKEVLLRMYRTKMQGGVFNDEAAAYYGIVKENNSYIYYANYSNGLTYPNQEQKLSYFTEDIGLNSYYYYFHTHMPFWWKIEKLSILKNRTGEFFFYYYQQILARYYLERLTNGLGEIPEFSWYSKFETGYYPQLTGNFLPFTQRSNDYEIHNENTYDYIRFLDAYEKTFSQFLQKAEFKSPEKQLNFIGNYWHTNSNLNDEKTNKDLHQYSYEIIARHVLGASPKPVAK
;
A
#
# COMPACT_ATOMS: atom_id res chain seq x y z
N MET A 1 -15.14 -6.26 -3.51
CA MET A 1 -15.83 -5.62 -2.37
C MET A 1 -16.89 -6.59 -1.88
N MET A 2 -16.74 -7.16 -0.67
CA MET A 2 -17.76 -7.99 -0.04
C MET A 2 -18.63 -7.09 0.84
N CYS A 3 -19.92 -6.97 0.54
CA CYS A 3 -20.86 -6.27 1.42
C CYS A 3 -21.38 -7.24 2.50
N VAL A 4 -21.44 -6.76 3.73
CA VAL A 4 -21.97 -7.49 4.88
C VAL A 4 -23.39 -6.99 5.15
N THR A 5 -24.35 -7.90 5.31
CA THR A 5 -25.76 -7.56 5.57
C THR A 5 -26.24 -8.29 6.84
N VAL A 6 -27.06 -7.61 7.64
CA VAL A 6 -27.70 -8.17 8.85
C VAL A 6 -28.98 -8.91 8.44
N CYS A 7 -29.18 -10.15 8.91
CA CYS A 7 -30.38 -10.91 8.58
C CYS A 7 -31.63 -10.34 9.25
N SER A 8 -32.67 -10.10 8.45
CA SER A 8 -34.06 -10.16 8.89
C SER A 8 -34.74 -11.31 8.14
N SER A 9 -35.53 -12.11 8.85
CA SER A 9 -36.30 -13.22 8.31
C SER A 9 -37.52 -12.69 7.54
N GLY A 10 -37.60 -12.95 6.24
CA GLY A 10 -38.77 -12.59 5.43
C GLY A 10 -38.81 -13.34 4.10
N ASN A 11 -39.91 -14.06 3.88
CA ASN A 11 -40.22 -14.97 2.79
C ASN A 11 -40.67 -14.24 1.50
N GLU A 12 -40.62 -14.97 0.36
CA GLU A 12 -41.40 -14.78 -0.89
C GLU A 12 -41.01 -13.59 -1.82
N MET A 13 -41.09 -13.62 -3.16
CA MET A 13 -41.60 -14.55 -4.17
C MET A 13 -40.94 -14.26 -5.54
N LYS A 14 -40.88 -15.27 -6.42
CA LYS A 14 -40.39 -15.19 -7.82
C LYS A 14 -41.38 -14.46 -8.74
N THR A 15 -40.91 -13.68 -9.72
CA THR A 15 -41.56 -13.53 -11.06
C THR A 15 -40.52 -13.07 -12.10
N VAL A 16 -40.51 -13.75 -13.24
CA VAL A 16 -39.67 -13.53 -14.43
C VAL A 16 -40.55 -12.91 -15.53
N LEU A 17 -40.05 -11.91 -16.27
CA LEU A 17 -40.38 -11.58 -17.68
C LEU A 17 -39.51 -10.38 -18.13
N ILE A 18 -38.37 -10.62 -18.81
CA ILE A 18 -38.13 -10.54 -20.27
C ILE A 18 -38.59 -9.21 -20.89
N LEU A 19 -37.65 -8.26 -21.06
CA LEU A 19 -37.54 -7.36 -22.22
C LEU A 19 -36.23 -6.54 -22.15
N THR A 20 -35.13 -7.10 -22.66
CA THR A 20 -33.84 -6.40 -22.79
C THR A 20 -33.27 -6.58 -24.19
N GLY A 21 -33.63 -5.64 -25.05
CA GLY A 21 -32.93 -5.35 -26.30
C GLY A 21 -33.13 -3.86 -26.57
N PHE A 22 -32.05 -3.10 -26.66
CA PHE A 22 -31.96 -1.66 -26.98
C PHE A 22 -31.79 -0.59 -25.89
N ILE A 23 -31.41 -0.92 -24.65
CA ILE A 23 -30.89 0.08 -23.67
C ILE A 23 -29.54 -0.35 -23.10
N ALA A 24 -28.58 -0.68 -23.96
CA ALA A 24 -27.23 -1.11 -23.55
C ALA A 24 -26.10 -0.11 -23.89
N LEU A 25 -26.42 1.10 -24.37
CA LEU A 25 -25.40 2.06 -24.83
C LEU A 25 -25.42 3.45 -24.15
N VAL A 26 -26.27 3.68 -23.14
CA VAL A 26 -26.27 4.96 -22.37
C VAL A 26 -26.46 4.73 -20.85
N LYS A 27 -25.95 3.62 -20.30
CA LYS A 27 -25.89 3.39 -18.84
C LYS A 27 -24.46 3.19 -18.32
N GLY A 28 -23.48 3.82 -18.95
CA GLY A 28 -22.15 3.98 -18.36
C GLY A 28 -22.16 5.14 -17.37
N GLY A 29 -22.50 4.89 -16.12
CA GLY A 29 -22.51 5.94 -15.08
C GLY A 29 -23.01 5.54 -13.70
N SER A 30 -23.64 4.38 -13.55
CA SER A 30 -23.89 3.78 -12.24
C SER A 30 -23.75 2.27 -12.35
N LEU A 31 -22.73 1.71 -11.68
CA LEU A 31 -22.69 0.27 -11.41
C LEU A 31 -23.93 -0.05 -10.57
N PRO A 32 -24.86 -0.90 -11.03
CA PRO A 32 -25.96 -1.32 -10.18
C PRO A 32 -25.39 -2.21 -9.07
N HIS A 33 -25.44 -1.72 -7.82
CA HIS A 33 -25.04 -2.45 -6.62
C HIS A 33 -25.93 -3.68 -6.31
N GLU A 34 -26.87 -4.04 -7.18
CA GLU A 34 -27.96 -4.98 -6.88
C GLU A 34 -27.59 -6.47 -6.88
N ASN A 35 -26.34 -6.84 -7.24
CA ASN A 35 -25.92 -8.26 -7.28
C ASN A 35 -24.58 -8.54 -6.58
N LEU A 36 -24.29 -7.85 -5.46
CA LEU A 36 -23.10 -8.17 -4.67
C LEU A 36 -23.33 -9.42 -3.83
N LYS A 37 -22.42 -10.40 -3.95
CA LYS A 37 -22.41 -11.57 -3.07
C LYS A 37 -22.12 -11.12 -1.63
N THR A 38 -23.09 -11.29 -0.74
CA THR A 38 -22.96 -10.96 0.67
C THR A 38 -22.71 -12.21 1.52
N LYS A 39 -22.21 -12.00 2.74
CA LYS A 39 -22.03 -13.05 3.74
C LYS A 39 -22.65 -12.61 5.06
N CYS A 40 -23.43 -13.49 5.67
CA CYS A 40 -23.99 -13.28 7.00
C CYS A 40 -22.88 -13.39 8.06
N VAL A 41 -22.91 -12.51 9.06
CA VAL A 41 -21.95 -12.49 10.17
C VAL A 41 -22.67 -12.31 11.50
N GLU A 42 -22.02 -12.74 12.58
CA GLU A 42 -22.57 -12.66 13.94
C GLU A 42 -22.34 -11.30 14.59
N GLU A 43 -23.09 -11.00 15.64
CA GLU A 43 -23.04 -9.70 16.34
C GLU A 43 -21.63 -9.32 16.85
N PRO A 44 -20.83 -10.21 17.48
CA PRO A 44 -19.49 -9.84 17.95
C PRO A 44 -18.55 -9.42 16.80
N PHE A 45 -18.74 -9.99 15.60
CA PHE A 45 -18.00 -9.59 14.42
C PHE A 45 -18.37 -8.17 13.97
N ILE A 46 -19.65 -7.81 14.04
CA ILE A 46 -20.14 -6.46 13.68
C ILE A 46 -19.50 -5.40 14.58
N GLY A 47 -19.42 -5.65 15.89
CA GLY A 47 -18.77 -4.75 16.84
C GLY A 47 -17.30 -4.49 16.47
N ARG A 48 -16.54 -5.56 16.26
CA ARG A 48 -15.12 -5.47 15.85
C ARG A 48 -14.93 -4.79 14.51
N GLN A 49 -15.79 -5.09 13.53
CA GLN A 49 -15.78 -4.46 12.21
C GLN A 49 -15.97 -2.96 12.31
N LYS A 50 -16.93 -2.48 13.12
CA LYS A 50 -17.16 -1.05 13.33
C LYS A 50 -15.98 -0.38 14.03
N GLN A 51 -15.46 -0.99 15.09
CA GLN A 51 -14.30 -0.47 15.82
C GLN A 51 -13.07 -0.35 14.91
N ILE A 52 -12.83 -1.35 14.05
CA ILE A 52 -11.73 -1.30 13.09
C ILE A 52 -11.91 -0.17 12.07
N LEU A 53 -13.09 -0.04 11.47
CA LEU A 53 -13.36 1.01 10.48
C LEU A 53 -13.25 2.42 11.06
N ALA A 54 -13.67 2.64 12.31
CA ALA A 54 -13.56 3.93 12.98
C ALA A 54 -12.11 4.46 13.06
N LEU A 55 -11.12 3.58 13.07
CA LEU A 55 -9.71 4.00 13.07
C LEU A 55 -9.20 4.42 11.68
N PHE A 56 -9.90 4.09 10.59
CA PHE A 56 -9.59 4.56 9.23
C PHE A 56 -10.27 5.90 8.89
N GLU A 57 -11.32 6.27 9.60
CA GLU A 57 -12.02 7.53 9.36
C GLU A 57 -11.15 8.74 9.71
N HIS A 58 -11.21 9.77 8.86
CA HIS A 58 -10.48 11.02 9.01
C HIS A 58 -9.00 10.79 9.38
N SER A 59 -8.31 9.90 8.68
CA SER A 59 -6.96 9.43 9.04
C SER A 59 -5.93 10.52 9.32
N GLU A 60 -6.08 11.69 8.71
CA GLU A 60 -5.18 12.84 8.91
C GLU A 60 -5.62 13.81 10.02
N GLN A 61 -6.73 13.54 10.71
CA GLN A 61 -7.31 14.40 11.75
C GLN A 61 -7.75 13.58 12.96
N LEU A 62 -7.65 14.17 14.15
CA LEU A 62 -8.15 13.55 15.37
C LEU A 62 -9.55 14.10 15.69
N ASP A 63 -10.48 13.20 15.96
CA ASP A 63 -11.78 13.52 16.54
C ASP A 63 -11.71 13.27 18.05
N ILE A 64 -11.63 14.36 18.82
CA ILE A 64 -11.50 14.32 20.28
C ILE A 64 -12.74 13.79 21.00
N HIS A 65 -13.88 13.70 20.31
CA HIS A 65 -15.14 13.20 20.87
C HIS A 65 -15.35 11.71 20.59
N SER A 66 -14.51 11.12 19.74
CA SER A 66 -14.58 9.71 19.38
C SER A 66 -14.24 8.77 20.53
N GLU A 67 -14.78 7.55 20.47
CA GLU A 67 -14.46 6.48 21.42
C GLU A 67 -12.95 6.15 21.42
N TYR A 68 -12.34 6.08 20.23
CA TYR A 68 -10.91 5.78 20.14
C TYR A 68 -10.05 6.86 20.82
N TYR A 69 -10.45 8.13 20.75
CA TYR A 69 -9.68 9.20 21.38
C TYR A 69 -9.71 9.06 22.90
N GLN A 70 -10.90 8.83 23.46
CA GLN A 70 -11.07 8.61 24.91
C GLN A 70 -10.27 7.38 25.39
N LEU A 71 -10.31 6.28 24.64
CA LEU A 71 -9.56 5.07 24.98
C LEU A 71 -8.05 5.27 24.85
N GLY A 72 -7.59 5.80 23.72
CA GLY A 72 -6.17 5.94 23.40
C GLY A 72 -5.47 6.97 24.28
N GLN A 73 -6.12 8.09 24.62
CA GLN A 73 -5.53 9.18 25.38
C GLN A 73 -5.09 8.75 26.79
N TYR A 74 -5.84 7.84 27.42
CA TYR A 74 -5.56 7.36 28.78
C TYR A 74 -4.88 5.99 28.82
N TYR A 75 -4.64 5.37 27.67
CA TYR A 75 -4.00 4.06 27.62
C TYR A 75 -2.50 4.16 27.91
N ASN A 76 -2.05 3.47 28.95
CA ASN A 76 -0.64 3.39 29.31
C ASN A 76 -0.05 2.03 28.89
N ILE A 77 0.75 2.03 27.82
CA ILE A 77 1.38 0.82 27.29
C ILE A 77 2.29 0.13 28.32
N GLU A 78 3.11 0.90 29.03
CA GLU A 78 4.10 0.37 29.98
C GLU A 78 3.40 -0.31 31.18
N ALA A 79 2.34 0.29 31.71
CA ALA A 79 1.54 -0.29 32.78
C ALA A 79 0.75 -1.55 32.34
N ASN A 80 0.54 -1.73 31.03
CA ASN A 80 -0.20 -2.84 30.45
C ASN A 80 0.71 -3.87 29.76
N ILE A 81 2.03 -3.85 30.01
CA ILE A 81 2.99 -4.74 29.35
C ILE A 81 2.66 -6.24 29.51
N ASP A 82 2.02 -6.64 30.61
CA ASP A 82 1.59 -8.02 30.86
C ASP A 82 0.46 -8.48 29.93
N ASN A 83 -0.16 -7.55 29.19
CA ASN A 83 -1.22 -7.83 28.23
C ASN A 83 -0.70 -8.13 26.82
N TYR A 84 0.61 -8.28 26.64
CA TYR A 84 1.24 -8.61 25.36
C TYR A 84 1.95 -9.95 25.46
N SER A 85 1.79 -10.79 24.44
CA SER A 85 2.43 -12.12 24.39
C SER A 85 3.95 -12.04 24.25
N ASN A 86 4.48 -10.92 23.74
CA ASN A 86 5.91 -10.66 23.62
C ASN A 86 6.29 -9.35 24.31
N LYS A 87 6.73 -9.44 25.57
CA LYS A 87 7.13 -8.29 26.39
C LYS A 87 8.37 -7.58 25.89
N ASP A 88 9.28 -8.30 25.22
CA ASP A 88 10.53 -7.71 24.73
C ASP A 88 10.27 -6.81 23.52
N ALA A 89 9.31 -7.18 22.66
CA ALA A 89 8.82 -6.30 21.59
C ALA A 89 8.25 -4.98 22.15
N VAL A 90 7.52 -5.05 23.28
CA VAL A 90 6.98 -3.86 23.95
C VAL A 90 8.09 -2.98 24.51
N LYS A 91 9.11 -3.56 25.15
CA LYS A 91 10.26 -2.81 25.65
C LYS A 91 11.04 -2.14 24.52
N GLU A 92 11.26 -2.86 23.42
CA GLU A 92 11.95 -2.31 22.24
C GLU A 92 11.17 -1.13 21.65
N PHE A 93 9.84 -1.27 21.51
CA PHE A 93 8.97 -0.17 21.08
C PHE A 93 9.09 1.04 22.02
N LEU A 94 9.01 0.85 23.34
CA LEU A 94 9.10 1.94 24.31
C LEU A 94 10.46 2.65 24.27
N ILE A 95 11.55 1.92 24.03
CA ILE A 95 12.90 2.51 23.86
C ILE A 95 12.93 3.41 22.62
N LEU A 96 12.47 2.89 21.47
CA LEU A 96 12.39 3.68 20.24
C LEU A 96 11.48 4.91 20.43
N PHE A 97 10.36 4.74 21.15
CA PHE A 97 9.37 5.79 21.31
C PHE A 97 9.91 6.94 22.17
N LYS A 98 10.63 6.60 23.25
CA LYS A 98 11.36 7.56 24.08
C LYS A 98 12.47 8.29 23.31
N ALA A 99 13.06 7.66 22.29
CA ALA A 99 14.05 8.29 21.41
C ALA A 99 13.43 9.22 20.34
N GLY A 100 12.15 9.05 20.04
CA GLY A 100 11.39 9.87 19.09
C GLY A 100 11.18 9.18 17.76
N PHE A 101 9.90 9.08 17.36
CA PHE A 101 9.45 8.54 16.08
C PHE A 101 9.32 9.62 15.00
N LEU A 102 9.05 9.20 13.76
CA LEU A 102 8.64 10.07 12.67
C LEU A 102 7.54 11.05 13.14
N PRO A 103 7.75 12.38 13.02
CA PRO A 103 6.73 13.33 13.42
C PRO A 103 5.47 13.24 12.56
N LYS A 104 4.34 13.67 13.11
CA LYS A 104 3.09 13.85 12.36
C LYS A 104 3.28 14.73 11.13
N TYR A 105 2.45 14.51 10.12
CA TYR A 105 2.47 15.21 8.82
C TYR A 105 3.71 14.97 7.94
N HIS A 106 4.75 14.27 8.40
CA HIS A 106 5.84 13.84 7.53
C HIS A 106 5.40 12.63 6.69
N LYS A 107 5.93 12.53 5.46
CA LYS A 107 5.63 11.37 4.62
C LYS A 107 6.34 10.14 5.15
N PHE A 108 5.59 9.07 5.30
CA PHE A 108 6.10 7.77 5.67
C PHE A 108 6.42 6.96 4.42
N SER A 109 7.53 6.23 4.45
CA SER A 109 7.79 5.17 3.48
C SER A 109 8.58 4.05 4.14
N VAL A 110 8.11 2.81 3.96
CA VAL A 110 8.77 1.62 4.49
C VAL A 110 10.13 1.34 3.82
N PHE A 111 10.46 2.06 2.76
CA PHE A 111 11.74 1.91 2.08
C PHE A 111 12.88 2.64 2.79
N TYR A 112 12.59 3.53 3.76
CA TYR A 112 13.59 4.15 4.63
C TYR A 112 13.75 3.36 5.93
N GLU A 113 14.99 3.09 6.32
CA GLU A 113 15.33 2.17 7.41
C GLU A 113 14.72 2.58 8.75
N ARG A 114 14.94 3.82 9.19
CA ARG A 114 14.39 4.32 10.46
C ARG A 114 12.87 4.24 10.50
N MET A 115 12.20 4.75 9.46
CA MET A 115 10.74 4.73 9.34
C MET A 115 10.20 3.30 9.37
N ARG A 116 10.85 2.37 8.66
CA ARG A 116 10.50 0.94 8.66
C ARG A 116 10.64 0.33 10.04
N ASN A 117 11.76 0.54 10.74
CA ASN A 117 11.99 -0.05 12.06
C ASN A 117 10.94 0.41 13.07
N GLU A 118 10.62 1.71 13.05
CA GLU A 118 9.54 2.29 13.84
C GLU A 118 8.17 1.69 13.50
N ALA A 119 7.82 1.57 12.21
CA ALA A 119 6.56 0.96 11.76
C ALA A 119 6.45 -0.52 12.13
N VAL A 120 7.56 -1.27 12.03
CA VAL A 120 7.64 -2.69 12.40
C VAL A 120 7.49 -2.86 13.90
N ALA A 121 8.11 -2.00 14.72
CA ALA A 121 7.92 -2.01 16.17
C ALA A 121 6.44 -1.77 16.54
N MET A 122 5.78 -0.82 15.86
CA MET A 122 4.36 -0.57 16.04
C MET A 122 3.49 -1.75 15.58
N PHE A 123 3.82 -2.39 14.45
CA PHE A 123 3.16 -3.62 14.02
C PHE A 123 3.25 -4.69 15.10
N TYR A 124 4.42 -4.91 15.70
CA TYR A 124 4.59 -5.90 16.76
C TYR A 124 3.77 -5.58 18.02
N MET A 125 3.65 -4.31 18.41
CA MET A 125 2.77 -3.91 19.50
C MET A 125 1.32 -4.37 19.26
N MET A 126 0.81 -4.17 18.04
CA MET A 126 -0.54 -4.56 17.67
C MET A 126 -0.69 -6.07 17.45
N TYR A 127 0.32 -6.72 16.85
CA TYR A 127 0.30 -8.15 16.57
C TYR A 127 0.36 -9.00 17.85
N TYR A 128 1.20 -8.61 18.82
CA TYR A 128 1.36 -9.34 20.08
C TYR A 128 0.40 -8.93 21.20
N ALA A 129 -0.55 -8.03 20.94
CA ALA A 129 -1.65 -7.79 21.88
C ALA A 129 -2.44 -9.09 22.12
N LYS A 130 -2.62 -9.49 23.39
CA LYS A 130 -3.14 -10.82 23.75
C LYS A 130 -4.55 -11.12 23.22
N ASP A 131 -5.35 -10.08 23.03
CA ASP A 131 -6.74 -10.14 22.57
C ASP A 131 -7.11 -8.87 21.79
N PHE A 132 -8.33 -8.86 21.25
CA PHE A 132 -8.85 -7.78 20.44
C PHE A 132 -8.95 -6.45 21.20
N ASP A 133 -9.31 -6.47 22.49
CA ASP A 133 -9.49 -5.26 23.30
C ASP A 133 -8.15 -4.55 23.51
N ILE A 134 -7.10 -5.30 23.84
CA ILE A 134 -5.75 -4.77 23.97
C ILE A 134 -5.24 -4.28 22.61
N PHE A 135 -5.50 -5.02 21.53
CA PHE A 135 -5.18 -4.57 20.17
C PHE A 135 -5.83 -3.22 19.84
N TYR A 136 -7.13 -3.09 20.12
CA TYR A 136 -7.87 -1.87 19.82
C TYR A 136 -7.42 -0.68 20.66
N LYS A 137 -7.12 -0.87 21.95
CA LYS A 137 -6.55 0.17 22.82
C LYS A 137 -5.17 0.61 22.33
N THR A 138 -4.31 -0.33 21.94
CA THR A 138 -2.99 -0.03 21.37
C THR A 138 -3.10 0.71 20.04
N ALA A 139 -4.00 0.31 19.15
CA ALA A 139 -4.23 1.00 17.88
C ALA A 139 -4.82 2.41 18.08
N SER A 140 -5.74 2.56 19.03
CA SER A 140 -6.30 3.86 19.42
C SER A 140 -5.24 4.81 19.95
N TRP A 141 -4.36 4.33 20.82
CA TRP A 141 -3.20 5.08 21.30
C TRP A 141 -2.27 5.48 20.14
N ALA A 142 -1.96 4.55 19.23
CA ALA A 142 -1.07 4.81 18.10
C ALA A 142 -1.63 5.87 17.14
N LYS A 143 -2.94 5.84 16.84
CA LYS A 143 -3.61 6.87 16.01
C LYS A 143 -3.40 8.28 16.55
N ILE A 144 -3.44 8.45 17.88
CA ILE A 144 -3.29 9.75 18.55
C ILE A 144 -1.82 10.20 18.53
N HIS A 145 -0.90 9.30 18.88
CA HIS A 145 0.46 9.68 19.25
C HIS A 145 1.50 9.55 18.13
N MET A 146 1.19 8.86 17.03
CA MET A 146 2.15 8.54 15.98
C MET A 146 1.83 9.23 14.66
N ASN A 147 2.78 9.20 13.73
CA ASN A 147 2.57 9.65 12.36
C ASN A 147 1.41 8.88 11.71
N GLU A 148 0.56 9.58 10.97
CA GLU A 148 -0.71 9.10 10.44
C GLU A 148 -0.50 7.97 9.42
N GLU A 149 0.42 8.18 8.47
CA GLU A 149 0.72 7.21 7.42
C GLU A 149 1.45 5.98 7.99
N GLN A 150 2.37 6.20 8.95
CA GLN A 150 3.06 5.14 9.66
C GLN A 150 2.07 4.27 10.46
N PHE A 151 1.14 4.89 11.20
CA PHE A 151 0.08 4.21 11.93
C PHE A 151 -0.77 3.36 10.99
N LEU A 152 -1.33 3.97 9.95
CA LEU A 152 -2.19 3.27 9.01
C LEU A 152 -1.47 2.09 8.35
N TYR A 153 -0.20 2.25 7.99
CA TYR A 153 0.60 1.16 7.42
C TYR A 153 0.69 -0.04 8.35
N ALA A 154 1.11 0.17 9.61
CA ALA A 154 1.24 -0.91 10.57
C ALA A 154 -0.12 -1.49 10.96
N TYR A 155 -1.15 -0.65 11.07
CA TYR A 155 -2.51 -1.03 11.43
C TYR A 155 -3.16 -1.92 10.39
N TYR A 156 -3.06 -1.55 9.10
CA TYR A 156 -3.60 -2.33 7.98
C TYR A 156 -3.00 -3.74 7.97
N ILE A 157 -1.67 -3.84 8.13
CA ILE A 157 -0.97 -5.13 8.19
C ILE A 157 -1.37 -5.90 9.45
N ALA A 158 -1.46 -5.25 10.62
CA ALA A 158 -1.86 -5.92 11.87
C ALA A 158 -3.26 -6.55 11.76
N VAL A 159 -4.24 -5.85 11.17
CA VAL A 159 -5.59 -6.41 10.95
C VAL A 159 -5.57 -7.60 10.00
N VAL A 160 -4.73 -7.60 8.97
CA VAL A 160 -4.59 -8.76 8.05
C VAL A 160 -3.92 -9.96 8.73
N GLN A 161 -2.88 -9.71 9.52
CA GLN A 161 -2.02 -10.75 10.07
C GLN A 161 -2.59 -11.39 11.34
N ARG A 162 -3.27 -10.62 12.21
CA ARG A 162 -3.82 -11.17 13.46
C ARG A 162 -4.86 -12.28 13.21
N GLY A 163 -4.90 -13.24 14.13
CA GLY A 163 -5.82 -14.38 14.03
C GLY A 163 -7.27 -14.00 14.34
N ASP A 164 -7.48 -13.18 15.37
CA ASP A 164 -8.78 -12.77 15.90
C ASP A 164 -9.50 -11.68 15.09
N THR A 165 -8.82 -11.11 14.08
CA THR A 165 -9.36 -10.18 13.07
C THR A 165 -9.57 -10.83 11.70
N THR A 166 -9.39 -12.16 11.60
CA THR A 166 -9.56 -12.88 10.34
C THR A 166 -10.99 -12.70 9.81
N GLY A 167 -11.10 -12.29 8.55
CA GLY A 167 -12.39 -12.05 7.89
C GLY A 167 -12.93 -10.63 8.01
N ILE A 168 -12.31 -9.77 8.83
CA ILE A 168 -12.62 -8.32 8.85
C ILE A 168 -12.38 -7.73 7.46
N ILE A 169 -13.30 -6.90 7.01
CA ILE A 169 -13.19 -6.17 5.75
C ILE A 169 -12.50 -4.84 6.00
N LEU A 170 -11.44 -4.59 5.26
CA LEU A 170 -10.69 -3.33 5.31
C LEU A 170 -11.18 -2.39 4.20
N PRO A 171 -11.14 -1.05 4.43
CA PRO A 171 -11.41 -0.09 3.38
C PRO A 171 -10.36 -0.20 2.27
N ALA A 172 -10.73 0.20 1.06
CA ALA A 172 -9.79 0.14 -0.05
C ALA A 172 -8.65 1.16 0.15
N PRO A 173 -7.42 0.86 -0.30
CA PRO A 173 -6.30 1.79 -0.16
C PRO A 173 -6.56 3.19 -0.73
N TYR A 174 -7.32 3.30 -1.82
CA TYR A 174 -7.70 4.60 -2.42
C TYR A 174 -8.72 5.40 -1.59
N GLU A 175 -9.44 4.78 -0.65
CA GLU A 175 -10.32 5.48 0.30
C GLU A 175 -9.52 6.04 1.49
N ILE A 176 -8.43 5.37 1.86
CA ILE A 176 -7.59 5.71 3.02
C ILE A 176 -6.50 6.70 2.63
N TYR A 177 -5.91 6.53 1.45
CA TYR A 177 -4.80 7.31 0.94
C TYR A 177 -5.12 7.96 -0.42
N PRO A 178 -6.24 8.70 -0.57
CA PRO A 178 -6.63 9.28 -1.86
C PRO A 178 -5.51 10.12 -2.51
N GLN A 179 -4.63 10.72 -1.69
CA GLN A 179 -3.46 11.48 -2.14
C GLN A 179 -2.43 10.68 -2.98
N PHE A 180 -2.46 9.35 -2.94
CA PHE A 180 -1.58 8.49 -3.74
C PHE A 180 -2.27 7.86 -4.96
N PHE A 181 -3.58 8.05 -5.10
CA PHE A 181 -4.39 7.44 -6.17
C PHE A 181 -4.96 8.46 -7.16
N PHE A 182 -5.00 9.74 -6.78
CA PHE A 182 -5.51 10.81 -7.63
C PHE A 182 -4.44 11.86 -7.92
N ASN A 183 -4.38 12.30 -9.17
CA ASN A 183 -3.55 13.42 -9.60
C ASN A 183 -3.88 14.68 -8.79
N LYS A 184 -2.85 15.46 -8.46
CA LYS A 184 -2.94 16.66 -7.59
C LYS A 184 -4.00 17.66 -8.04
N GLU A 185 -4.32 17.73 -9.33
CA GLU A 185 -5.39 18.57 -9.86
C GLU A 185 -6.74 18.26 -9.22
N VAL A 186 -7.07 16.97 -9.04
CA VAL A 186 -8.31 16.52 -8.38
C VAL A 186 -8.32 16.98 -6.93
N LEU A 187 -7.21 16.75 -6.21
CA LEU A 187 -7.07 17.15 -4.80
C LEU A 187 -7.22 18.67 -4.62
N LEU A 188 -6.62 19.47 -5.51
CA LEU A 188 -6.73 20.93 -5.49
C LEU A 188 -8.18 21.39 -5.72
N ARG A 189 -8.95 20.72 -6.58
CA ARG A 189 -10.39 21.00 -6.76
C ARG A 189 -11.19 20.65 -5.50
N MET A 190 -10.88 19.53 -4.84
CA MET A 190 -11.50 19.16 -3.56
C MET A 190 -11.20 20.19 -2.46
N TYR A 191 -9.94 20.61 -2.33
CA TYR A 191 -9.52 21.63 -1.36
C TYR A 191 -10.23 22.96 -1.62
N ARG A 192 -10.28 23.41 -2.88
CA ARG A 192 -11.01 24.65 -3.25
C ARG A 192 -12.47 24.58 -2.83
N THR A 193 -13.16 23.49 -3.16
CA THR A 193 -14.58 23.29 -2.82
C THR A 193 -14.77 23.31 -1.29
N LYS A 194 -13.90 22.65 -0.53
CA LYS A 194 -13.96 22.66 0.94
C LYS A 194 -13.73 24.05 1.53
N MET A 195 -12.75 24.79 1.02
CA MET A 195 -12.42 26.15 1.48
C MET A 195 -13.53 27.16 1.19
N GLN A 196 -14.26 26.98 0.09
CA GLN A 196 -15.39 27.83 -0.30
C GLN A 196 -16.70 27.49 0.45
N GLY A 197 -16.73 26.39 1.21
CA GLY A 197 -17.97 25.88 1.81
C GLY A 197 -18.93 25.24 0.80
N GLY A 198 -18.45 24.94 -0.41
CA GLY A 198 -19.22 24.41 -1.53
C GLY A 198 -18.70 24.94 -2.87
N VAL A 199 -19.49 24.79 -3.93
CA VAL A 199 -19.19 25.42 -5.23
C VAL A 199 -19.90 26.77 -5.33
N PHE A 200 -19.24 27.76 -5.92
CA PHE A 200 -19.81 29.10 -6.08
C PHE A 200 -20.96 29.15 -7.09
N ASN A 201 -20.85 28.38 -8.18
CA ASN A 201 -21.85 28.29 -9.24
C ASN A 201 -21.79 26.88 -9.85
N ASP A 202 -22.92 26.17 -9.87
CA ASP A 202 -22.98 24.76 -10.29
C ASP A 202 -22.63 24.56 -11.78
N GLU A 203 -23.09 25.46 -12.66
CA GLU A 203 -22.81 25.37 -14.11
C GLU A 203 -21.32 25.57 -14.41
N ALA A 204 -20.70 26.57 -13.77
CA ALA A 204 -19.27 26.83 -13.89
C ALA A 204 -18.44 25.69 -13.26
N ALA A 205 -18.88 25.12 -12.15
CA ALA A 205 -18.22 23.98 -11.51
C ALA A 205 -18.26 22.72 -12.40
N ALA A 206 -19.39 22.48 -13.09
CA ALA A 206 -19.55 21.38 -14.02
C ALA A 206 -18.56 21.47 -15.20
N TYR A 207 -18.24 22.67 -15.68
CA TYR A 207 -17.18 22.87 -16.70
C TYR A 207 -15.80 22.38 -16.23
N TYR A 208 -15.52 22.45 -14.92
CA TYR A 208 -14.31 21.92 -14.30
C TYR A 208 -14.47 20.48 -13.80
N GLY A 209 -15.53 19.78 -14.21
CA GLY A 209 -15.81 18.40 -13.84
C GLY A 209 -16.16 18.22 -12.36
N ILE A 210 -16.80 19.21 -11.74
CA ILE A 210 -17.29 19.14 -10.36
C ILE A 210 -18.81 19.17 -10.40
N VAL A 211 -19.46 18.12 -9.91
CA VAL A 211 -20.92 18.01 -9.87
C VAL A 211 -21.38 17.74 -8.45
N LYS A 212 -22.42 18.43 -8.00
CA LYS A 212 -23.05 18.15 -6.71
C LYS A 212 -24.22 17.19 -6.92
N GLU A 213 -24.17 16.03 -6.30
CA GLU A 213 -25.26 15.05 -6.29
C GLU A 213 -25.65 14.75 -4.84
N ASN A 214 -26.91 15.00 -4.48
CA ASN A 214 -27.40 14.92 -3.10
C ASN A 214 -26.53 15.75 -2.14
N ASN A 215 -25.94 15.10 -1.14
CA ASN A 215 -25.04 15.70 -0.14
C ASN A 215 -23.56 15.47 -0.46
N SER A 216 -23.22 15.07 -1.69
CA SER A 216 -21.85 14.74 -2.10
C SER A 216 -21.40 15.56 -3.30
N TYR A 217 -20.08 15.77 -3.38
CA TYR A 217 -19.43 16.36 -4.56
C TYR A 217 -18.70 15.25 -5.32
N ILE A 218 -18.97 15.16 -6.62
CA ILE A 218 -18.35 14.25 -7.56
C ILE A 218 -17.30 15.04 -8.35
N TYR A 219 -16.10 14.49 -8.42
CA TYR A 219 -14.97 15.06 -9.14
C TYR A 219 -14.58 14.11 -10.26
N TYR A 220 -14.86 14.52 -11.50
CA TYR A 220 -14.39 13.79 -12.67
C TYR A 220 -12.87 13.93 -12.78
N ALA A 221 -12.18 12.79 -12.85
CA ALA A 221 -10.72 12.70 -12.87
C ALA A 221 -10.26 12.04 -14.17
N ASN A 222 -9.37 12.72 -14.90
CA ASN A 222 -8.69 12.13 -16.05
C ASN A 222 -7.39 11.45 -15.58
N TYR A 223 -7.02 10.40 -16.30
CA TYR A 223 -5.65 9.88 -16.26
C TYR A 223 -4.66 10.91 -16.78
N SER A 224 -3.39 10.72 -16.44
CA SER A 224 -2.35 11.67 -16.81
C SER A 224 -2.04 11.71 -18.31
N ASN A 225 -1.51 12.87 -18.73
CA ASN A 225 -1.15 13.18 -20.11
C ASN A 225 0.39 13.23 -20.30
N GLY A 226 0.82 13.74 -21.47
CA GLY A 226 2.23 13.85 -21.86
C GLY A 226 3.11 14.71 -20.95
N LEU A 227 2.55 15.51 -20.05
CA LEU A 227 3.32 16.25 -19.04
C LEU A 227 3.78 15.35 -17.88
N THR A 228 3.08 14.22 -17.67
CA THR A 228 3.41 13.22 -16.63
C THR A 228 4.23 12.09 -17.23
N TYR A 229 3.83 11.63 -18.41
CA TYR A 229 4.53 10.63 -19.20
C TYR A 229 5.02 11.28 -20.50
N PRO A 230 6.20 11.93 -20.52
CA PRO A 230 6.70 12.63 -21.71
C PRO A 230 7.28 11.67 -22.76
N ASN A 231 6.63 10.53 -22.97
CA ASN A 231 7.03 9.46 -23.86
C ASN A 231 5.81 8.58 -24.20
N GLN A 232 6.01 7.53 -25.00
CA GLN A 232 4.91 6.70 -25.49
C GLN A 232 4.19 5.88 -24.38
N GLU A 233 4.80 5.73 -23.21
CA GLU A 233 4.19 5.02 -22.07
C GLU A 233 2.92 5.73 -21.57
N GLN A 234 2.71 7.00 -21.93
CA GLN A 234 1.47 7.74 -21.65
C GLN A 234 0.21 7.01 -22.15
N LYS A 235 0.32 6.23 -23.22
CA LYS A 235 -0.81 5.44 -23.76
C LYS A 235 -1.37 4.45 -22.74
N LEU A 236 -0.57 4.04 -21.75
CA LEU A 236 -0.94 3.06 -20.73
C LEU A 236 -1.41 3.68 -19.43
N SER A 237 -1.56 5.02 -19.35
CA SER A 237 -1.91 5.69 -18.09
C SER A 237 -3.21 5.17 -17.49
N TYR A 238 -4.20 4.80 -18.31
CA TYR A 238 -5.46 4.20 -17.83
C TYR A 238 -5.25 2.88 -17.08
N PHE A 239 -4.21 2.12 -17.43
CA PHE A 239 -3.87 0.86 -16.79
C PHE A 239 -2.94 1.10 -15.60
N THR A 240 -1.87 1.86 -15.79
CA THR A 240 -0.83 2.05 -14.75
C THR A 240 -1.27 2.97 -13.62
N GLU A 241 -2.22 3.87 -13.84
CA GLU A 241 -2.84 4.72 -12.81
C GLU A 241 -4.19 4.17 -12.33
N ASP A 242 -4.62 2.99 -12.80
CA ASP A 242 -5.85 2.36 -12.31
C ASP A 242 -5.78 2.14 -10.79
N ILE A 243 -6.81 2.60 -10.10
CA ILE A 243 -6.88 2.52 -8.63
C ILE A 243 -6.95 1.08 -8.13
N GLY A 244 -7.53 0.17 -8.93
CA GLY A 244 -7.61 -1.25 -8.66
C GLY A 244 -6.26 -1.93 -8.78
N LEU A 245 -5.51 -1.67 -9.86
CA LEU A 245 -4.17 -2.21 -10.06
C LEU A 245 -3.17 -1.75 -8.98
N ASN A 246 -3.19 -0.45 -8.66
CA ASN A 246 -2.32 0.09 -7.60
C ASN A 246 -2.71 -0.45 -6.22
N SER A 247 -4.00 -0.62 -5.95
CA SER A 247 -4.47 -1.29 -4.72
C SER A 247 -4.06 -2.76 -4.68
N TYR A 248 -4.11 -3.47 -5.80
CA TYR A 248 -3.68 -4.86 -5.91
C TYR A 248 -2.22 -5.05 -5.48
N TYR A 249 -1.33 -4.15 -5.91
CA TYR A 249 0.06 -4.15 -5.47
C TYR A 249 0.23 -3.81 -3.99
N TYR A 250 -0.55 -2.86 -3.46
CA TYR A 250 -0.59 -2.58 -2.03
C TYR A 250 -1.03 -3.80 -1.22
N TYR A 251 -2.07 -4.51 -1.67
CA TYR A 251 -2.56 -5.73 -1.01
C TYR A 251 -1.51 -6.84 -0.99
N PHE A 252 -0.79 -7.05 -2.10
CA PHE A 252 0.31 -8.02 -2.14
C PHE A 252 1.35 -7.74 -1.05
N HIS A 253 1.81 -6.48 -0.97
CA HIS A 253 2.74 -6.05 0.06
C HIS A 253 2.17 -6.23 1.48
N THR A 254 0.90 -5.89 1.72
CA THR A 254 0.27 -6.02 3.04
C THR A 254 0.13 -7.48 3.49
N HIS A 255 -0.16 -8.39 2.58
CA HIS A 255 -0.30 -9.82 2.90
C HIS A 255 1.06 -10.49 3.10
N MET A 256 2.09 -10.04 2.37
CA MET A 256 3.45 -10.56 2.52
C MET A 256 4.50 -9.44 2.56
N PRO A 257 4.57 -8.67 3.66
CA PRO A 257 5.59 -7.64 3.77
C PRO A 257 6.98 -8.27 3.73
N PHE A 258 7.89 -7.73 2.92
CA PHE A 258 9.24 -8.28 2.76
C PHE A 258 10.02 -8.40 4.09
N TRP A 259 9.71 -7.55 5.07
CA TRP A 259 10.33 -7.51 6.39
C TRP A 259 9.71 -8.46 7.42
N TRP A 260 8.63 -9.17 7.06
CA TRP A 260 7.92 -10.06 7.97
C TRP A 260 8.18 -11.53 7.64
N LYS A 261 8.39 -12.35 8.67
CA LYS A 261 8.43 -13.81 8.53
C LYS A 261 6.99 -14.32 8.49
N ILE A 262 6.62 -15.03 7.42
CA ILE A 262 5.26 -15.56 7.27
C ILE A 262 5.04 -16.68 8.29
N GLU A 263 4.47 -16.34 9.44
CA GLU A 263 4.12 -17.29 10.51
C GLU A 263 2.75 -17.95 10.29
N LYS A 264 1.76 -17.16 9.82
CA LYS A 264 0.35 -17.56 9.69
C LYS A 264 0.11 -18.67 8.66
N LEU A 265 0.97 -18.77 7.65
CA LEU A 265 0.85 -19.73 6.54
C LEU A 265 2.12 -20.59 6.49
N SER A 266 2.29 -21.48 7.48
CA SER A 266 3.44 -22.39 7.59
C SER A 266 3.70 -23.20 6.32
N ILE A 267 2.65 -23.54 5.56
CA ILE A 267 2.72 -24.23 4.27
C ILE A 267 3.37 -23.35 3.18
N LEU A 268 3.19 -22.02 3.24
CA LEU A 268 3.78 -21.07 2.30
C LEU A 268 5.21 -20.65 2.66
N LYS A 269 5.68 -20.95 3.89
CA LYS A 269 7.05 -20.59 4.32
C LYS A 269 8.11 -21.14 3.36
N ASN A 270 7.90 -22.37 2.87
CA ASN A 270 8.82 -23.02 1.94
C ASN A 270 8.54 -22.66 0.46
N ARG A 271 7.57 -21.78 0.18
CA ARG A 271 7.12 -21.40 -1.17
C ARG A 271 6.98 -19.88 -1.35
N THR A 272 7.53 -19.10 -0.43
CA THR A 272 7.43 -17.63 -0.46
C THR A 272 8.14 -17.05 -1.68
N GLY A 273 9.32 -17.56 -2.02
CA GLY A 273 10.05 -17.14 -3.21
C GLY A 273 9.37 -17.57 -4.52
N GLU A 274 8.71 -18.73 -4.54
CA GLU A 274 7.88 -19.15 -5.67
C GLU A 274 6.70 -18.19 -5.88
N PHE A 275 5.99 -17.84 -4.81
CA PHE A 275 4.88 -16.91 -4.90
C PHE A 275 5.33 -15.51 -5.34
N PHE A 276 6.48 -15.04 -4.86
CA PHE A 276 7.11 -13.80 -5.33
C PHE A 276 7.32 -13.83 -6.85
N PHE A 277 7.98 -14.89 -7.37
CA PHE A 277 8.21 -15.04 -8.80
C PHE A 277 6.90 -15.09 -9.59
N TYR A 278 5.94 -15.91 -9.15
CA TYR A 278 4.63 -16.04 -9.79
C TYR A 278 3.90 -14.70 -9.85
N TYR A 279 3.88 -13.95 -8.75
CA TYR A 279 3.21 -12.66 -8.68
C TYR A 279 3.77 -11.66 -9.71
N TYR A 280 5.09 -11.49 -9.75
CA TYR A 280 5.73 -10.56 -10.69
C TYR A 280 5.65 -11.05 -12.14
N GLN A 281 5.79 -12.35 -12.39
CA GLN A 281 5.61 -12.90 -13.73
C GLN A 281 4.19 -12.61 -14.24
N GLN A 282 3.16 -12.81 -13.41
CA GLN A 282 1.78 -12.61 -13.82
C GLN A 282 1.41 -11.14 -14.04
N ILE A 283 1.87 -10.23 -13.17
CA ILE A 283 1.59 -8.80 -13.36
C ILE A 283 2.34 -8.25 -14.58
N LEU A 284 3.56 -8.69 -14.85
CA LEU A 284 4.33 -8.31 -16.04
C LEU A 284 3.71 -8.87 -17.32
N ALA A 285 3.23 -10.13 -17.31
CA ALA A 285 2.48 -10.68 -18.44
C ALA A 285 1.21 -9.87 -18.73
N ARG A 286 0.46 -9.50 -17.67
CA ARG A 286 -0.74 -8.66 -17.80
C ARG A 286 -0.42 -7.27 -18.36
N TYR A 287 0.66 -6.65 -17.89
CA TYR A 287 1.15 -5.36 -18.38
C TYR A 287 1.61 -5.45 -19.84
N TYR A 288 2.35 -6.50 -20.21
CA TYR A 288 2.80 -6.73 -21.58
C TYR A 288 1.62 -6.88 -22.56
N LEU A 289 0.52 -7.52 -22.16
CA LEU A 289 -0.70 -7.57 -22.99
C LEU A 289 -1.26 -6.17 -23.29
N GLU A 290 -1.26 -5.24 -22.32
CA GLU A 290 -1.65 -3.85 -22.59
C GLU A 290 -0.71 -3.16 -23.57
N ARG A 291 0.61 -3.39 -23.42
CA ARG A 291 1.63 -2.87 -24.35
C ARG A 291 1.35 -3.31 -25.78
N LEU A 292 1.05 -4.59 -25.99
CA LEU A 292 0.76 -5.15 -27.32
C LEU A 292 -0.44 -4.46 -27.97
N THR A 293 -1.54 -4.29 -27.24
CA THR A 293 -2.76 -3.64 -27.77
C THR A 293 -2.56 -2.15 -28.09
N ASN A 294 -1.56 -1.50 -27.46
CA ASN A 294 -1.20 -0.11 -27.69
C ASN A 294 -0.02 0.08 -28.65
N GLY A 295 0.49 -1.02 -29.24
CA GLY A 295 1.61 -1.00 -30.19
C GLY A 295 2.95 -0.60 -29.57
N LEU A 296 3.17 -0.89 -28.28
CA LEU A 296 4.38 -0.53 -27.53
C LEU A 296 5.44 -1.64 -27.48
N GLY A 297 5.11 -2.85 -27.95
CA GLY A 297 6.06 -3.97 -28.02
C GLY A 297 6.52 -4.47 -26.64
N GLU A 298 7.75 -4.99 -26.61
CA GLU A 298 8.38 -5.55 -25.41
C GLU A 298 8.62 -4.50 -24.32
N ILE A 299 8.78 -4.97 -23.09
CA ILE A 299 9.18 -4.12 -21.96
C ILE A 299 10.66 -3.78 -22.17
N PRO A 300 11.06 -2.50 -22.22
CA PRO A 300 12.45 -2.13 -22.49
C PRO A 300 13.40 -2.65 -21.41
N GLU A 301 14.54 -3.17 -21.84
CA GLU A 301 15.69 -3.42 -20.98
C GLU A 301 16.45 -2.12 -20.69
N PHE A 302 17.28 -2.11 -19.65
CA PHE A 302 18.12 -0.97 -19.32
C PHE A 302 19.45 -1.42 -18.70
N SER A 303 20.38 -0.47 -18.54
CA SER A 303 21.66 -0.69 -17.88
C SER A 303 21.88 0.37 -16.79
N TRP A 304 22.43 -0.04 -15.65
CA TRP A 304 22.84 0.88 -14.58
C TRP A 304 23.97 1.84 -15.00
N TYR A 305 24.65 1.55 -16.10
CA TYR A 305 25.77 2.32 -16.65
C TYR A 305 25.38 3.11 -17.91
N SER A 306 24.09 3.27 -18.16
CA SER A 306 23.56 4.00 -19.30
C SER A 306 22.41 4.90 -18.87
N LYS A 307 22.02 5.80 -19.76
CA LYS A 307 20.86 6.67 -19.53
C LYS A 307 19.58 5.84 -19.50
N PHE A 308 18.65 6.23 -18.64
CA PHE A 308 17.32 5.66 -18.59
C PHE A 308 16.40 6.41 -19.53
N GLU A 309 15.98 5.77 -20.62
CA GLU A 309 15.26 6.43 -21.71
C GLU A 309 13.89 6.97 -21.27
N THR A 310 13.13 6.20 -20.48
CA THR A 310 11.73 6.52 -20.15
C THR A 310 11.58 7.30 -18.84
N GLY A 311 11.34 8.60 -18.96
CA GLY A 311 11.03 9.50 -17.86
C GLY A 311 9.62 9.33 -17.29
N TYR A 312 9.41 9.85 -16.07
CA TYR A 312 8.14 9.90 -15.37
C TYR A 312 8.07 11.09 -14.41
N TYR A 313 6.97 11.84 -14.45
CA TYR A 313 6.78 13.11 -13.77
C TYR A 313 5.50 13.03 -12.92
N PRO A 314 5.57 12.42 -11.72
CA PRO A 314 4.38 12.12 -10.93
C PRO A 314 3.59 13.39 -10.63
N GLN A 315 2.28 13.40 -10.89
CA GLN A 315 1.38 14.48 -10.48
C GLN A 315 0.91 14.29 -9.03
N LEU A 316 1.80 13.81 -8.16
CA LEU A 316 1.56 13.61 -6.74
C LEU A 316 2.36 14.62 -5.93
N THR A 317 1.90 14.92 -4.72
CA THR A 317 2.59 15.83 -3.82
C THR A 317 2.71 15.22 -2.42
N GLY A 318 3.87 15.42 -1.82
CA GLY A 318 4.02 15.30 -0.38
C GLY A 318 3.40 16.51 0.34
N ASN A 319 3.44 16.48 1.67
CA ASN A 319 2.94 17.59 2.49
C ASN A 319 3.87 18.81 2.42
N PHE A 320 5.18 18.56 2.23
CA PHE A 320 6.21 19.61 2.19
C PHE A 320 6.85 19.79 0.81
N LEU A 321 6.99 18.70 0.04
CA LEU A 321 7.69 18.69 -1.24
C LEU A 321 6.87 17.92 -2.28
N PRO A 322 6.94 18.32 -3.57
CA PRO A 322 6.38 17.52 -4.65
C PRO A 322 7.13 16.18 -4.77
N PHE A 323 6.50 15.19 -5.41
CA PHE A 323 7.21 13.96 -5.77
C PHE A 323 8.32 14.26 -6.78
N THR A 324 9.43 13.54 -6.66
CA THR A 324 10.56 13.70 -7.59
C THR A 324 10.17 13.26 -8.99
N GLN A 325 10.72 13.96 -9.98
CA GLN A 325 10.53 13.69 -11.40
C GLN A 325 11.81 13.09 -11.97
N ARG A 326 11.67 12.10 -12.85
CA ARG A 326 12.77 11.55 -13.65
C ARG A 326 12.56 11.97 -15.09
N SER A 327 13.50 12.70 -15.67
CA SER A 327 13.43 13.07 -17.09
C SER A 327 13.61 11.85 -18.00
N ASN A 328 13.22 11.98 -19.28
CA ASN A 328 13.73 11.07 -20.29
C ASN A 328 15.25 11.16 -20.36
N ASP A 329 15.89 10.09 -20.80
CA ASP A 329 17.34 9.97 -20.94
C ASP A 329 18.10 10.35 -19.66
N TYR A 330 17.54 10.01 -18.49
CA TYR A 330 18.10 10.37 -17.20
C TYR A 330 19.43 9.65 -16.96
N GLU A 331 20.47 10.39 -16.58
CA GLU A 331 21.78 9.85 -16.25
C GLU A 331 21.73 9.13 -14.90
N ILE A 332 21.45 7.81 -14.93
CA ILE A 332 21.42 7.00 -13.71
C ILE A 332 22.81 6.93 -13.09
N HIS A 333 23.88 6.84 -13.88
CA HIS A 333 25.25 6.67 -13.40
C HIS A 333 25.90 8.03 -13.08
N ASN A 334 25.67 8.53 -11.86
CA ASN A 334 26.20 9.81 -11.41
C ASN A 334 26.77 9.74 -9.99
N GLU A 335 27.40 10.82 -9.54
CA GLU A 335 28.10 10.89 -8.24
C GLU A 335 27.25 10.48 -7.04
N ASN A 336 25.92 10.69 -7.10
CA ASN A 336 25.03 10.33 -6.01
C ASN A 336 24.66 8.84 -5.98
N THR A 337 24.84 8.13 -7.10
CA THR A 337 24.37 6.75 -7.30
C THR A 337 25.49 5.74 -7.50
N TYR A 338 26.76 6.16 -7.64
CA TYR A 338 27.89 5.25 -7.86
C TYR A 338 27.96 4.08 -6.87
N ASP A 339 27.84 4.35 -5.57
CA ASP A 339 27.91 3.32 -4.53
C ASP A 339 26.73 2.34 -4.63
N TYR A 340 25.53 2.87 -4.90
CA TYR A 340 24.31 2.08 -5.09
C TYR A 340 24.41 1.19 -6.33
N ILE A 341 24.91 1.72 -7.44
CA ILE A 341 25.08 0.97 -8.69
C ILE A 341 26.11 -0.15 -8.52
N ARG A 342 27.23 0.11 -7.83
CA ARG A 342 28.21 -0.95 -7.51
C ARG A 342 27.59 -2.07 -6.67
N PHE A 343 26.72 -1.73 -5.72
CA PHE A 343 25.98 -2.73 -4.96
C PHE A 343 25.03 -3.55 -5.84
N LEU A 344 24.21 -2.88 -6.67
CA LEU A 344 23.24 -3.55 -7.56
C LEU A 344 23.94 -4.50 -8.55
N ASP A 345 24.99 -4.03 -9.21
CA ASP A 345 25.80 -4.81 -10.15
C ASP A 345 26.47 -6.01 -9.47
N ALA A 346 27.03 -5.82 -8.26
CA ALA A 346 27.60 -6.93 -7.49
C ALA A 346 26.54 -7.98 -7.10
N TYR A 347 25.32 -7.54 -6.77
CA TYR A 347 24.19 -8.41 -6.46
C TYR A 347 23.82 -9.28 -7.67
N GLU A 348 23.62 -8.67 -8.84
CA GLU A 348 23.29 -9.35 -10.10
C GLU A 348 24.39 -10.32 -10.55
N LYS A 349 25.66 -9.92 -10.44
CA LYS A 349 26.83 -10.77 -10.75
C LYS A 349 26.94 -11.95 -9.79
N THR A 350 26.63 -11.76 -8.51
CA THR A 350 26.62 -12.85 -7.52
C THR A 350 25.58 -13.90 -7.90
N PHE A 351 24.38 -13.47 -8.28
CA PHE A 351 23.36 -14.40 -8.78
C PHE A 351 23.81 -15.17 -10.03
N SER A 352 24.43 -14.46 -10.97
CA SER A 352 24.98 -15.06 -12.20
C SER A 352 26.05 -16.11 -11.88
N GLN A 353 26.89 -15.89 -10.86
CA GLN A 353 27.87 -16.87 -10.39
C GLN A 353 27.21 -18.12 -9.78
N PHE A 354 26.11 -17.96 -9.03
CA PHE A 354 25.37 -19.12 -8.53
C PHE A 354 24.84 -20.00 -9.68
N LEU A 355 24.35 -19.38 -10.75
CA LEU A 355 23.90 -20.10 -11.95
C LEU A 355 25.06 -20.83 -12.63
N GLN A 356 26.21 -20.18 -12.81
CA GLN A 356 27.39 -20.77 -13.46
C GLN A 356 27.94 -21.99 -12.72
N LYS A 357 27.96 -21.96 -11.38
CA LYS A 357 28.52 -23.05 -10.57
C LYS A 357 27.55 -24.22 -10.36
N ALA A 358 26.29 -24.10 -10.78
CA ALA A 358 25.24 -25.08 -10.53
C ALA A 358 25.16 -25.54 -9.05
N GLU A 359 25.40 -24.64 -8.09
CA GLU A 359 25.49 -24.91 -6.63
C GLU A 359 24.16 -25.39 -5.99
N PHE A 360 23.15 -25.65 -6.81
CA PHE A 360 21.77 -25.78 -6.44
C PHE A 360 21.33 -27.26 -6.43
N LYS A 361 21.14 -27.86 -5.24
CA LYS A 361 20.92 -29.31 -5.07
C LYS A 361 19.46 -29.81 -5.19
N SER A 362 18.41 -28.97 -5.08
CA SER A 362 17.00 -29.41 -5.23
C SER A 362 16.02 -28.33 -5.77
N PRO A 363 15.20 -28.59 -6.81
CA PRO A 363 14.36 -27.58 -7.50
C PRO A 363 13.41 -26.74 -6.63
N GLU A 364 12.71 -27.34 -5.67
CA GLU A 364 11.74 -26.59 -4.83
C GLU A 364 12.44 -25.61 -3.88
N LYS A 365 13.50 -26.07 -3.20
CA LYS A 365 14.31 -25.18 -2.35
C LYS A 365 15.05 -24.13 -3.17
N GLN A 366 15.37 -24.44 -4.44
CA GLN A 366 15.98 -23.48 -5.37
C GLN A 366 15.03 -22.34 -5.70
N LEU A 367 13.80 -22.62 -6.12
CA LEU A 367 12.86 -21.56 -6.50
C LEU A 367 12.50 -20.67 -5.30
N ASN A 368 12.33 -21.27 -4.12
CA ASN A 368 12.10 -20.52 -2.90
C ASN A 368 13.32 -19.64 -2.54
N PHE A 369 14.54 -20.16 -2.65
CA PHE A 369 15.77 -19.37 -2.43
C PHE A 369 15.89 -18.23 -3.44
N ILE A 370 15.70 -18.49 -4.74
CA ILE A 370 15.83 -17.48 -5.81
C ILE A 370 14.87 -16.32 -5.56
N GLY A 371 13.58 -16.60 -5.29
CA GLY A 371 12.64 -15.53 -5.01
C GLY A 371 12.94 -14.79 -3.71
N ASN A 372 13.38 -15.49 -2.65
CA ASN A 372 13.76 -14.85 -1.40
C ASN A 372 15.03 -14.00 -1.53
N TYR A 373 15.97 -14.39 -2.40
CA TYR A 373 17.18 -13.66 -2.75
C TYR A 373 16.80 -12.30 -3.37
N TRP A 374 16.08 -12.32 -4.50
CA TRP A 374 15.67 -11.09 -5.19
C TRP A 374 14.76 -10.18 -4.36
N HIS A 375 13.84 -10.77 -3.60
CA HIS A 375 12.96 -10.02 -2.69
C HIS A 375 13.73 -9.47 -1.46
N THR A 376 14.90 -10.04 -1.13
CA THR A 376 15.65 -9.80 0.11
C THR A 376 14.73 -9.86 1.35
N ASN A 377 13.85 -10.86 1.38
CA ASN A 377 12.86 -10.96 2.44
C ASN A 377 13.41 -11.67 3.68
N SER A 378 12.69 -11.55 4.80
CA SER A 378 13.08 -12.15 6.07
C SER A 378 13.22 -13.69 6.07
N ASN A 379 12.74 -14.40 5.05
CA ASN A 379 12.94 -15.85 4.92
C ASN A 379 14.24 -16.23 4.18
N LEU A 380 15.04 -15.25 3.73
CA LEU A 380 16.33 -15.50 3.07
C LEU A 380 17.39 -16.02 4.05
N ASN A 381 17.50 -15.42 5.24
CA ASN A 381 18.40 -15.88 6.30
C ASN A 381 17.57 -16.40 7.49
N ASP A 382 17.78 -17.67 7.85
CA ASP A 382 17.15 -18.27 9.04
C ASP A 382 17.66 -17.65 10.36
N GLU A 383 18.75 -16.88 10.33
CA GLU A 383 19.38 -16.29 11.51
C GLU A 383 18.70 -15.02 12.05
N LYS A 384 18.93 -14.76 13.33
CA LYS A 384 18.31 -13.71 14.17
C LYS A 384 18.66 -12.26 13.78
N THR A 385 19.40 -12.04 12.71
CA THR A 385 19.88 -10.72 12.25
C THR A 385 18.99 -10.15 11.14
N ASN A 386 17.68 -10.10 11.38
CA ASN A 386 16.72 -9.41 10.49
C ASN A 386 16.90 -7.87 10.51
N LYS A 387 17.57 -7.32 11.52
CA LYS A 387 17.68 -5.86 11.70
C LYS A 387 18.52 -5.18 10.59
N ASP A 388 19.53 -5.87 10.06
CA ASP A 388 20.45 -5.30 9.05
C ASP A 388 20.12 -5.75 7.60
N LEU A 389 19.28 -6.78 7.45
CA LEU A 389 18.97 -7.44 6.17
C LEU A 389 18.37 -6.49 5.12
N HIS A 390 17.56 -5.52 5.55
CA HIS A 390 16.86 -4.62 4.64
C HIS A 390 17.57 -3.27 4.43
N GLN A 391 18.70 -3.04 5.10
CA GLN A 391 19.54 -1.88 4.82
C GLN A 391 20.16 -1.99 3.42
N TYR A 392 20.47 -3.22 2.99
CA TYR A 392 21.06 -3.55 1.69
C TYR A 392 20.15 -4.47 0.88
N SER A 393 18.92 -4.02 0.62
CA SER A 393 17.99 -4.71 -0.28
C SER A 393 18.15 -4.24 -1.72
N TYR A 394 18.22 -5.19 -2.66
CA TYR A 394 18.29 -4.90 -4.09
C TYR A 394 17.10 -4.03 -4.54
N GLU A 395 15.87 -4.44 -4.23
CA GLU A 395 14.67 -3.67 -4.60
C GLU A 395 14.65 -2.26 -4.02
N ILE A 396 15.05 -2.09 -2.76
CA ILE A 396 15.03 -0.78 -2.09
C ILE A 396 16.03 0.16 -2.78
N ILE A 397 17.24 -0.32 -3.03
CA ILE A 397 18.31 0.47 -3.66
C ILE A 397 17.97 0.76 -5.12
N ALA A 398 17.46 -0.24 -5.87
CA ALA A 398 17.00 -0.05 -7.24
C ALA A 398 15.89 1.02 -7.32
N ARG A 399 14.91 1.00 -6.41
CA ARG A 399 13.84 2.02 -6.31
C ARG A 399 14.40 3.40 -5.99
N HIS A 400 15.42 3.51 -5.14
CA HIS A 400 16.06 4.80 -4.84
C HIS A 400 16.76 5.38 -6.07
N VAL A 401 17.53 4.55 -6.77
CA VAL A 401 18.27 4.95 -7.99
C VAL A 401 17.30 5.33 -9.11
N LEU A 402 16.32 4.47 -9.41
CA LEU A 402 15.33 4.72 -10.45
C LEU A 402 14.36 5.84 -10.07
N GLY A 403 14.13 6.09 -8.78
CA GLY A 403 13.28 7.18 -8.31
C GLY A 403 13.85 8.58 -8.55
N ALA A 404 15.12 8.68 -8.99
CA ALA A 404 15.83 9.93 -9.28
C ALA A 404 15.78 10.97 -8.13
N SER A 405 15.50 10.51 -6.91
CA SER A 405 15.33 11.38 -5.76
C SER A 405 16.67 11.84 -5.22
N PRO A 406 16.80 13.11 -4.79
CA PRO A 406 17.98 13.54 -4.07
C PRO A 406 18.12 12.72 -2.78
N LYS A 407 19.34 12.68 -2.24
CA LYS A 407 19.58 12.01 -0.95
C LYS A 407 18.68 12.63 0.13
N PRO A 408 18.09 11.83 1.03
CA PRO A 408 17.27 12.34 2.12
C PRO A 408 18.02 13.38 2.96
N VAL A 409 17.32 14.44 3.38
CA VAL A 409 17.89 15.57 4.14
C VAL A 409 18.37 15.15 5.54
N ALA A 410 17.74 14.12 6.12
CA ALA A 410 18.15 13.50 7.38
C ALA A 410 18.15 11.97 7.22
N LYS A 411 19.13 11.31 7.87
CA LYS A 411 19.26 9.85 7.89
C LYS A 411 18.34 9.21 8.93
#